data_AF-A0A2S7NXT8-F1
#
_entry.id   AF-A0A2S7NXT8-F1
#
_cell.length_a   1.000
_cell.length_b   1.000
_cell.length_c   1.000
_cell.angle_alpha   90.00
_cell.angle_beta   90.00
_cell.angle_gamma   90.00
#
_symmetry.space_group_name_H-M   'P 1'
#
loop_
_entity.id
_entity.type
_entity.pdbx_description
1 polymer ?
#
loop_
_entity_poly.entity_id
_entity_poly.type
_entity_poly.pdbx_seq_one_letter_code
_entity_poly.pdbx_strand_id
1 'polypeptide(L)'
;MPVKCSRCSEKNLECRVLPGADRCGECTKSVGRDSCDVFGSSASSWASVQREEARLEAEEEEKERLEKERAEQAERALQVSSSSEVDPSSFVLSPTSEAELAAWMATGGFLNGISPGQLGSSSS
;
A
#
# COMPACT_ATOMS: atom_id res chain seq x y z
N MET A 1 -27.92 -7.36 -30.14
CA MET A 1 -28.35 -8.14 -28.96
C MET A 1 -29.29 -7.28 -28.14
N PRO A 2 -30.43 -7.80 -27.64
CA PRO A 2 -31.33 -7.01 -26.80
C PRO A 2 -30.62 -6.63 -25.50
N VAL A 3 -30.55 -5.33 -25.23
CA VAL A 3 -29.89 -4.79 -24.04
C VAL A 3 -30.75 -5.12 -22.82
N LYS A 4 -30.24 -5.94 -21.91
CA LYS A 4 -30.88 -6.27 -20.64
C LYS A 4 -30.08 -5.63 -19.52
N CYS A 5 -30.75 -5.02 -18.54
CA CYS A 5 -30.09 -4.62 -17.30
C CYS A 5 -29.61 -5.86 -16.52
N SER A 6 -28.61 -5.69 -15.66
CA SER A 6 -28.02 -6.80 -14.88
C SER A 6 -29.09 -7.58 -14.11
N ARG A 7 -30.07 -6.89 -13.52
CA ARG A 7 -31.17 -7.52 -12.77
C ARG A 7 -32.07 -8.39 -13.65
N CYS A 8 -32.48 -7.88 -14.82
CA CYS A 8 -33.32 -8.65 -15.74
C CYS A 8 -32.53 -9.83 -16.33
N SER A 9 -31.22 -9.66 -16.54
CA SER A 9 -30.34 -10.74 -16.96
C SER A 9 -30.27 -11.85 -15.90
N GLU A 10 -29.97 -11.49 -14.66
CA GLU A 10 -29.84 -12.42 -13.53
C GLU A 10 -31.13 -13.18 -13.25
N LYS A 11 -32.27 -12.50 -13.34
CA LYS A 11 -33.60 -13.10 -13.10
C LYS A 11 -34.24 -13.72 -14.33
N ASN A 12 -33.55 -13.73 -15.48
CA ASN A 12 -34.08 -14.17 -16.77
C ASN A 12 -35.42 -13.51 -17.14
N LEU A 13 -35.60 -12.24 -16.76
CA LEU A 13 -36.80 -11.46 -17.05
C LEU A 13 -36.66 -10.71 -18.38
N GLU A 14 -37.81 -10.39 -18.98
CA GLU A 14 -37.85 -9.54 -20.16
C GLU A 14 -37.61 -8.07 -19.77
N CYS A 15 -36.51 -7.50 -20.25
CA CYS A 15 -36.16 -6.11 -19.97
C CYS A 15 -36.83 -5.19 -20.99
N ARG A 16 -38.02 -4.66 -20.66
CA ARG A 16 -38.72 -3.67 -21.50
C ARG A 16 -38.51 -2.26 -20.97
N VAL A 17 -38.03 -1.37 -21.82
CA VAL A 17 -37.87 0.08 -21.54
C VAL A 17 -38.88 0.85 -22.38
N LEU A 18 -39.65 1.72 -21.73
CA LEU A 18 -40.59 2.60 -22.42
C LEU A 18 -39.85 3.80 -23.02
N PRO A 19 -40.31 4.35 -24.16
CA PRO A 19 -39.71 5.56 -24.72
C PRO A 19 -39.79 6.71 -23.71
N GLY A 20 -38.65 7.35 -23.43
CA GLY A 20 -38.54 8.43 -22.44
C GLY A 20 -38.32 7.97 -20.99
N ALA A 21 -38.31 6.66 -20.72
CA ALA A 21 -37.97 6.14 -19.40
C ALA A 21 -36.46 5.93 -19.25
N ASP A 22 -35.93 6.23 -18.07
CA ASP A 22 -34.56 5.99 -17.64
C ASP A 22 -34.35 4.57 -17.08
N ARG A 23 -35.45 3.87 -16.75
CA ARG A 23 -35.46 2.53 -16.16
C ARG A 23 -36.33 1.56 -16.94
N CYS A 24 -36.00 0.26 -16.87
CA CYS A 24 -36.91 -0.77 -17.37
C CYS A 24 -38.12 -0.94 -16.44
N GLY A 25 -39.22 -1.51 -16.97
CA GLY A 25 -40.47 -1.69 -16.23
C GLY A 25 -40.29 -2.53 -14.95
N GLU A 26 -39.41 -3.53 -14.97
CA GLU A 26 -39.14 -4.36 -13.80
C GLU A 26 -38.32 -3.64 -12.72
N CYS A 27 -37.34 -2.81 -13.11
CA CYS A 27 -36.62 -1.96 -12.16
C CYS A 27 -37.50 -0.86 -11.59
N THR A 28 -38.47 -0.33 -12.35
CA THR A 28 -39.42 0.68 -11.87
C THR A 28 -40.35 0.13 -10.79
N LYS A 29 -40.79 -1.13 -10.90
CA LYS A 29 -41.61 -1.81 -9.88
C LYS A 29 -40.82 -2.18 -8.62
N SER A 30 -39.49 -2.15 -8.69
CA SER A 30 -38.63 -2.58 -7.60
C SER A 30 -38.49 -1.46 -6.58
N VAL A 31 -39.23 -1.54 -5.47
CA VAL A 31 -39.05 -0.60 -4.36
C VAL A 31 -37.66 -0.79 -3.73
N GLY A 32 -36.86 0.28 -3.66
CA GLY A 32 -35.58 0.30 -2.91
C GLY A 32 -34.30 0.15 -3.73
N ARG A 33 -34.35 0.12 -5.07
CA ARG A 33 -33.14 0.33 -5.90
C ARG A 33 -33.35 1.46 -6.89
N ASP A 34 -32.51 2.48 -6.77
CA ASP A 34 -32.58 3.68 -7.59
C ASP A 34 -31.80 3.58 -8.91
N SER A 35 -31.13 2.45 -9.17
CA SER A 35 -30.35 2.28 -10.38
C SER A 35 -30.88 1.13 -11.24
N CYS A 36 -31.05 1.44 -12.52
CA CYS A 36 -31.26 0.49 -13.61
C CYS A 36 -30.14 0.71 -14.62
N ASP A 37 -29.29 -0.30 -14.80
CA ASP A 37 -28.15 -0.27 -15.71
C ASP A 37 -28.53 -0.67 -17.14
N VAL A 38 -29.81 -0.49 -17.52
CA VAL A 38 -30.28 -0.85 -18.87
C VAL A 38 -29.63 -0.02 -19.97
N PHE A 39 -29.17 1.19 -19.63
CA PHE A 39 -28.37 2.06 -20.50
C PHE A 39 -26.89 2.10 -20.10
N GLY A 40 -26.45 1.16 -19.26
CA GLY A 40 -25.14 1.14 -18.64
C GLY A 40 -25.10 1.80 -17.26
N SER A 41 -23.93 1.73 -16.61
CA SER A 41 -23.69 2.37 -15.31
C SER A 41 -23.81 3.89 -15.40
N SER A 42 -24.41 4.51 -14.38
CA SER A 42 -24.58 5.96 -14.33
C SER A 42 -23.23 6.69 -14.36
N ALA A 43 -23.22 7.93 -14.88
CA ALA A 43 -22.02 8.78 -14.86
C ALA A 43 -21.43 8.95 -13.44
N SER A 44 -22.29 8.99 -12.41
CA SER A 44 -21.86 9.02 -11.02
C SER A 44 -21.13 7.75 -10.57
N SER A 45 -21.48 6.59 -11.11
CA SER A 45 -20.76 5.33 -10.85
C SER A 45 -19.35 5.36 -11.44
N TRP A 46 -19.18 5.95 -12.62
CA TRP A 46 -17.88 6.10 -13.27
C TRP A 46 -16.95 7.07 -12.54
N ALA A 47 -17.49 8.14 -11.96
CA ALA A 47 -16.70 9.10 -11.19
C ALA A 47 -16.01 8.47 -9.97
N SER A 48 -16.66 7.50 -9.30
CA SER A 48 -16.04 6.77 -8.19
C SER A 48 -14.92 5.85 -8.67
N VAL A 49 -15.10 5.18 -9.81
CA VAL A 49 -14.07 4.33 -10.42
C VAL A 49 -12.85 5.16 -10.79
N GLN A 50 -13.04 6.30 -11.45
CA GLN A 50 -11.93 7.19 -11.83
C GLN A 50 -11.14 7.72 -10.63
N ARG A 51 -11.83 8.07 -9.53
CA ARG A 51 -11.14 8.50 -8.31
C ARG A 51 -10.28 7.38 -7.71
N GLU A 52 -10.79 6.16 -7.73
CA GLU A 52 -10.07 5.02 -7.18
C GLU A 52 -8.90 4.62 -8.08
N GLU A 53 -9.07 4.67 -9.40
CA GLU A 53 -8.01 4.45 -10.37
C GLU A 53 -6.86 5.46 -10.18
N ALA A 54 -7.17 6.75 -10.07
CA ALA A 54 -6.18 7.79 -9.82
C ALA A 54 -5.46 7.61 -8.46
N ARG A 55 -6.17 7.12 -7.43
CA ARG A 55 -5.57 6.80 -6.12
C ARG A 55 -4.58 5.64 -6.25
N LEU A 56 -4.97 4.58 -6.95
CA LEU A 56 -4.13 3.40 -7.14
C LEU A 56 -2.90 3.69 -7.99
N GLU A 57 -3.04 4.51 -9.03
CA GLU A 57 -1.91 4.93 -9.88
C GLU A 57 -0.86 5.71 -9.07
N ALA A 58 -1.28 6.61 -8.19
CA ALA A 58 -0.37 7.34 -7.32
C ALA A 58 0.37 6.43 -6.31
N GLU A 59 -0.31 5.42 -5.76
CA GLU A 59 0.30 4.44 -4.86
C GLU A 59 1.27 3.51 -5.60
N GLU A 60 0.97 3.14 -6.84
CA GLU A 60 1.85 2.34 -7.68
C GLU A 60 3.12 3.09 -8.05
N GLU A 61 3.02 4.38 -8.43
CA GLU A 61 4.18 5.22 -8.73
C GLU A 61 5.10 5.38 -7.52
N GLU A 62 4.55 5.62 -6.32
CA GLU A 62 5.34 5.72 -5.09
C GLU A 62 6.06 4.40 -4.78
N LYS A 63 5.36 3.27 -4.93
CA LYS A 63 5.92 1.95 -4.70
C LYS A 63 7.03 1.62 -5.69
N GLU A 64 6.84 1.91 -6.97
CA GLU A 64 7.86 1.71 -8.00
C GLU A 64 9.13 2.51 -7.70
N ARG A 65 8.97 3.76 -7.25
CA ARG A 65 10.11 4.60 -6.85
C ARG A 65 10.89 4.01 -5.68
N LEU A 66 10.20 3.53 -4.64
CA LEU A 66 10.83 2.90 -3.48
C LEU A 66 11.50 1.58 -3.84
N GLU A 67 10.88 0.77 -4.70
CA GLU A 67 11.44 -0.50 -5.15
C GLU A 67 12.71 -0.27 -5.97
N LYS A 68 12.70 0.71 -6.87
CA LYS A 68 13.88 1.10 -7.63
C LYS A 68 15.02 1.56 -6.73
N GLU A 69 14.75 2.43 -5.76
CA GLU A 69 15.78 2.89 -4.81
C GLU A 69 16.37 1.70 -4.02
N ARG A 70 15.53 0.78 -3.57
CA ARG A 70 15.98 -0.43 -2.86
C ARG A 70 16.84 -1.33 -3.74
N ALA A 71 16.46 -1.49 -5.01
CA ALA A 71 17.24 -2.26 -5.97
C ALA A 71 18.61 -1.62 -6.22
N GLU A 72 18.66 -0.30 -6.41
CA GLU A 72 19.91 0.46 -6.59
C GLU A 72 20.81 0.37 -5.35
N GLN A 73 20.24 0.47 -4.14
CA GLN A 73 20.99 0.28 -2.89
C GLN A 73 21.56 -1.14 -2.76
N ALA A 74 20.77 -2.16 -3.13
CA ALA A 74 21.23 -3.55 -3.11
C ALA A 74 22.37 -3.79 -4.12
N GLU A 75 22.27 -3.23 -5.33
CA GLU A 75 23.35 -3.30 -6.32
C GLU A 75 24.62 -2.60 -5.83
N ARG A 76 24.49 -1.41 -5.22
CA ARG A 76 25.63 -0.68 -4.66
C ARG A 76 26.31 -1.46 -3.53
N ALA A 77 25.54 -2.11 -2.67
CA ALA A 77 26.07 -2.96 -1.61
C ALA A 77 26.85 -4.16 -2.17
N LEU A 78 26.37 -4.76 -3.26
CA LEU A 78 27.08 -5.84 -3.96
C LEU A 78 28.38 -5.34 -4.62
N GLN A 79 28.38 -4.18 -5.27
CA GLN A 79 29.60 -3.60 -5.86
C GLN A 79 30.67 -3.27 -4.81
N VAL A 80 30.27 -2.69 -3.66
CA VAL A 80 31.20 -2.41 -2.55
C VAL A 80 31.79 -3.70 -1.98
N SER A 81 30.98 -4.75 -1.86
CA SER A 81 31.42 -6.07 -1.37
C SER A 81 32.31 -6.80 -2.38
N SER A 82 32.09 -6.59 -3.68
CA SER A 82 32.90 -7.18 -4.75
C SER A 82 34.23 -6.45 -4.98
N SER A 83 34.35 -5.18 -4.56
CA SER A 83 35.58 -4.39 -4.74
C SER A 83 36.54 -4.47 -3.54
N SER A 84 36.20 -5.26 -2.51
CA SER A 84 37.03 -5.50 -1.33
C SER A 84 37.68 -6.88 -1.32
N GLU A 85 38.13 -7.38 -2.47
CA GLU A 85 39.25 -8.33 -2.49
C GLU A 85 40.55 -7.58 -2.13
N VAL A 86 40.58 -7.04 -0.91
CA VAL A 86 41.83 -6.72 -0.25
C VAL A 86 42.47 -8.05 0.12
N ASP A 87 43.59 -8.34 -0.53
CA ASP A 87 44.48 -9.44 -0.17
C ASP A 87 44.66 -9.47 1.36
N PRO A 88 44.28 -10.57 2.05
CA PRO A 88 44.45 -10.70 3.50
C PRO A 88 45.89 -10.53 3.99
N SER A 89 46.88 -10.44 3.08
CA SER A 89 48.29 -10.28 3.42
C SER A 89 48.75 -8.83 3.68
N SER A 90 47.92 -7.79 3.49
CA SER A 90 48.41 -6.39 3.63
C SER A 90 48.17 -5.71 4.98
N PHE A 91 47.33 -6.27 5.85
CA PHE A 91 47.10 -5.70 7.18
C PHE A 91 48.01 -6.33 8.23
N VAL A 92 49.23 -5.79 8.35
CA VAL A 92 49.96 -5.85 9.62
C VAL A 92 49.20 -4.97 10.61
N LEU A 93 48.27 -5.58 11.34
CA LEU A 93 47.57 -4.91 12.43
C LEU A 93 48.62 -4.49 13.46
N SER A 94 48.84 -3.19 13.57
CA SER A 94 49.46 -2.65 14.79
C SER A 94 48.56 -3.05 15.95
N PRO A 95 49.07 -3.73 16.99
CA PRO A 95 48.24 -4.16 18.10
C PRO A 95 47.59 -2.94 18.71
N THR A 96 46.27 -2.83 18.59
CA THR A 96 45.48 -1.84 19.33
C THR A 96 45.79 -2.09 20.80
N SER A 97 46.49 -1.16 21.43
CA SER A 97 46.89 -1.32 22.82
C SER A 97 45.63 -1.49 23.67
N GLU A 98 45.68 -2.42 24.62
CA GLU A 98 44.58 -2.79 25.52
C GLU A 98 43.91 -1.57 26.22
N ALA A 99 44.64 -0.46 26.31
CA ALA A 99 44.17 0.82 26.84
C ALA A 99 43.02 1.44 26.02
N GLU A 100 43.00 1.29 24.69
CA GLU A 100 41.92 1.83 23.86
C GLU A 100 40.64 1.01 24.01
N LEU A 101 40.76 -0.31 24.12
CA LEU A 101 39.60 -1.18 24.37
C LEU A 101 38.95 -0.90 25.74
N ALA A 102 39.78 -0.64 26.76
CA ALA A 102 39.32 -0.27 28.09
C ALA A 102 38.58 1.08 28.12
N ALA A 103 39.02 2.07 27.34
CA ALA A 103 38.36 3.36 27.25
C ALA A 103 36.95 3.27 26.66
N TRP A 104 36.74 2.40 25.67
CA TRP A 104 35.41 2.19 25.07
C TRP A 104 34.45 1.47 26.03
N MET A 105 34.92 0.48 26.78
CA MET A 105 34.11 -0.16 27.81
C MET A 105 33.80 0.78 28.99
N ALA A 106 34.69 1.72 29.30
CA ALA A 106 34.46 2.70 30.36
C ALA A 106 33.44 3.80 29.96
N THR A 107 33.26 4.06 28.66
CA THR A 107 32.36 5.12 28.18
C THR A 107 30.93 4.60 27.92
N GLY A 108 30.69 3.30 28.01
CA GLY A 108 29.40 2.63 27.82
C GLY A 108 28.46 2.65 29.03
N GLY A 109 28.41 3.76 29.78
CA GLY A 109 27.64 3.91 31.01
C GLY A 109 26.74 5.14 31.04
N PHE A 110 26.02 5.45 29.96
CA PHE A 110 25.02 6.51 29.95
C PHE A 110 23.70 6.03 29.35
N LEU A 111 23.08 5.04 30.01
CA LEU A 111 21.66 4.77 29.83
C LEU A 111 20.88 5.89 30.49
N ASN A 112 20.60 6.93 29.71
CA ASN A 112 19.59 7.94 30.04
C ASN A 112 18.26 7.21 30.29
N GLY A 113 17.83 7.19 31.55
CA GLY A 113 16.59 6.58 31.99
C GLY A 113 15.39 7.18 31.30
N ILE A 114 14.78 6.41 30.40
CA ILE A 114 13.40 6.60 29.96
C ILE A 114 12.52 6.30 31.17
N SER A 115 11.85 7.31 31.72
CA SER A 115 10.84 7.15 32.76
C SER A 115 9.67 6.30 32.24
N PRO A 116 9.30 5.19 32.90
CA PRO A 116 8.00 4.56 32.68
C PRO A 116 6.97 5.28 33.55
N GLY A 117 6.25 6.21 32.92
CA GLY A 117 4.96 6.64 33.45
C GLY A 117 3.92 5.54 33.22
N GLN A 118 3.30 5.07 34.29
CA GLN A 118 1.86 4.77 34.41
C GLN A 118 1.60 4.02 35.73
N LEU A 119 1.34 4.79 36.79
CA LEU A 119 0.65 4.30 37.98
C LEU A 119 -0.82 4.13 37.59
N GLY A 120 -1.23 2.87 37.52
CA GLY A 120 -2.60 2.44 37.25
C GLY A 120 -3.57 2.95 38.31
N SER A 121 -4.72 3.38 37.82
CA SER A 121 -5.86 3.90 38.55
C SER A 121 -6.39 2.95 39.62
N SER A 122 -6.83 3.56 40.72
CA SER A 122 -7.53 2.97 41.85
C SER A 122 -8.76 2.15 41.43
N SER A 123 -8.83 0.92 41.93
CA SER A 123 -10.05 0.12 41.96
C SER A 123 -10.82 0.35 43.27
N SER A 124 -12.14 0.27 43.13
CA SER A 124 -13.24 0.43 44.09
C SER A 124 -13.13 -0.26 45.44
#